data_AF-A0A0F9I0L9-F1
#
_entry.id   AF-A0A0F9I0L9-F1
#
_cell.length_a   1.000
_cell.length_b   1.000
_cell.length_c   1.000
_cell.angle_alpha   90.00
_cell.angle_beta   90.00
_cell.angle_gamma   90.00
#
_symmetry.space_group_name_H-M   'P 1'
#
loop_
_entity.id
_entity.type
_entity.pdbx_description
1 polymer ?
#
loop_
_entity_poly.entity_id
_entity_poly.type
_entity_poly.pdbx_seq_one_letter_code
_entity_poly.pdbx_strand_id
1 'polypeptide(L)'
;MNMLEFDSNSLTSSIRQILGLAAEKHEYWNTCLKNMLKYSVDFTFGLHLAIFIEPYLKFILEGKKTVESRFSKNKVAPYQKIRSGDIILLKRSGGPILGICKVVKVWFIRLNPRKLTEIKQNFTDSLCIQDSSFWKNKKEATYATLMKIIHPVNIEPVKFIKHDRRGWVVLYSKKNKNLEIDVF
;
A
#
# COMPACT_ATOMS: atom_id res chain seq x y z
N MET A 1 -9.81 28.68 15.31
CA MET A 1 -9.42 27.30 15.67
C MET A 1 -8.38 26.87 14.65
N ASN A 2 -7.10 27.03 15.00
CA ASN A 2 -6.00 26.94 14.04
C ASN A 2 -5.81 25.49 13.59
N MET A 3 -5.99 25.30 12.29
CA MET A 3 -5.71 24.08 11.55
C MET A 3 -4.19 23.89 11.58
N LEU A 4 -3.72 22.91 12.35
CA LEU A 4 -2.30 22.53 12.35
C LEU A 4 -1.95 22.06 10.94
N GLU A 5 -1.23 22.89 10.20
CA GLU A 5 -0.49 22.47 9.01
C GLU A 5 0.32 21.23 9.40
N PHE A 6 0.11 20.14 8.66
CA PHE A 6 0.91 18.93 8.81
C PHE A 6 2.36 19.27 8.43
N ASP A 7 3.19 19.56 9.43
CA ASP A 7 4.62 19.79 9.21
C ASP A 7 5.23 18.56 8.54
N SER A 8 5.87 18.77 7.39
CA SER A 8 6.61 17.75 6.64
C SER A 8 7.63 16.98 7.51
N ASN A 9 8.18 17.63 8.54
CA ASN A 9 9.07 16.99 9.51
C ASN A 9 8.33 15.98 10.39
N SER A 10 7.11 16.28 10.80
CA SER A 10 6.25 15.41 11.62
C SER A 10 5.84 14.15 10.86
N LEU A 11 5.50 14.28 9.57
CA LEU A 11 5.18 13.12 8.73
C LEU A 11 6.40 12.23 8.52
N THR A 12 7.56 12.83 8.21
CA THR A 12 8.81 12.09 8.02
C THR A 12 9.19 11.32 9.28
N SER A 13 9.06 11.95 10.45
CA SER A 13 9.25 11.29 11.75
C SER A 13 8.31 10.11 11.95
N SER A 14 7.01 10.30 11.69
CA SER A 14 6.00 9.24 11.81
C SER A 14 6.29 8.06 10.87
N ILE A 15 6.71 8.33 9.63
CA ILE A 15 7.09 7.28 8.67
C ILE A 15 8.32 6.52 9.17
N ARG A 16 9.36 7.22 9.64
CA ARG A 16 10.57 6.58 10.19
C ARG A 16 10.25 5.72 11.40
N GLN A 17 9.36 6.18 12.29
CA GLN A 17 8.86 5.39 13.41
C GLN A 17 8.21 4.08 12.94
N ILE A 18 7.28 4.15 11.97
CA ILE A 18 6.59 2.98 11.41
C ILE A 18 7.59 1.98 10.81
N LEU A 19 8.56 2.47 10.05
CA LEU A 19 9.61 1.64 9.44
C LEU A 19 10.55 1.04 10.49
N GLY A 20 10.84 1.77 11.58
CA GLY A 20 11.58 1.28 12.74
C GLY A 20 10.89 0.12 13.44
N LEU A 21 9.59 0.27 13.74
CA LEU A 21 8.79 -0.81 14.34
C LEU A 21 8.78 -2.08 13.50
N ALA A 22 8.73 -1.95 12.17
CA ALA A 22 8.82 -3.10 11.26
C ALA A 22 10.22 -3.75 11.28
N ALA A 23 11.28 -2.94 11.32
CA ALA A 23 12.66 -3.40 11.37
C ALA A 23 13.02 -4.10 12.70
N GLU A 24 12.38 -3.74 13.81
CA GLU A 24 12.54 -4.40 15.10
C GLU A 24 11.87 -5.78 15.13
N LYS A 25 10.72 -5.92 14.45
CA LYS A 25 9.90 -7.14 14.51
C LYS A 25 10.24 -8.21 13.47
N HIS A 26 11.02 -7.89 12.44
CA HIS A 26 11.23 -8.80 11.32
C HIS A 26 12.61 -8.64 10.67
N GLU A 27 13.36 -9.74 10.59
CA GLU A 27 14.77 -9.77 10.13
C GLU A 27 14.97 -9.20 8.71
N TYR A 28 14.10 -9.58 7.76
CA TYR A 28 14.11 -9.01 6.41
C TYR A 28 14.03 -7.47 6.43
N TRP A 29 13.10 -6.91 7.22
CA TRP A 29 12.92 -5.46 7.34
C TRP A 29 14.09 -4.80 8.07
N ASN A 30 14.62 -5.46 9.11
CA ASN A 30 15.86 -5.02 9.75
C ASN A 30 16.96 -4.85 8.71
N THR A 31 17.23 -5.89 7.94
CA THR A 31 18.29 -5.90 6.92
C THR A 31 18.07 -4.83 5.87
N CYS A 32 16.84 -4.70 5.35
CA CYS A 32 16.52 -3.75 4.28
C CYS A 32 16.54 -2.29 4.74
N LEU A 33 16.17 -2.00 5.99
CA LEU A 33 15.94 -0.65 6.48
C LEU A 33 17.05 -0.14 7.41
N LYS A 34 17.88 -1.02 7.97
CA LYS A 34 18.89 -0.68 9.01
C LYS A 34 19.79 0.49 8.63
N ASN A 35 20.40 0.45 7.44
CA ASN A 35 21.29 1.53 7.02
C ASN A 35 20.52 2.84 6.83
N MET A 36 19.32 2.76 6.25
CA MET A 36 18.51 3.95 6.01
C MET A 36 18.06 4.61 7.32
N LEU A 37 17.61 3.81 8.29
CA LEU A 37 17.21 4.29 9.61
C LEU A 37 18.41 4.83 10.41
N LYS A 38 19.56 4.14 10.36
CA LYS A 38 20.77 4.51 11.13
C LYS A 38 21.40 5.81 10.63
N TYR A 39 21.47 5.99 9.31
CA TYR A 39 22.20 7.11 8.69
C TYR A 39 21.28 8.22 8.19
N SER A 40 19.97 8.15 8.47
CA SER A 40 18.96 9.13 8.04
C SER A 40 18.98 9.44 6.53
N VAL A 41 19.33 8.46 5.70
CA VAL A 41 19.37 8.63 4.24
C VAL A 41 17.96 8.68 3.65
N ASP A 42 17.84 9.24 2.45
CA ASP A 42 16.58 9.28 1.71
C ASP A 42 16.06 7.88 1.34
N PHE A 43 14.75 7.78 1.14
CA PHE A 43 14.11 6.54 0.71
C PHE A 43 14.62 6.11 -0.68
N THR A 44 15.13 4.88 -0.77
CA THR A 44 15.60 4.29 -2.04
C THR A 44 14.48 3.59 -2.83
N PHE A 45 13.28 3.54 -2.24
CA PHE A 45 12.05 2.89 -2.71
C PHE A 45 10.88 3.88 -2.74
N GLY A 46 9.84 3.62 -3.52
CA GLY A 46 8.57 4.32 -3.40
C GLY A 46 7.82 3.90 -2.13
N LEU A 47 7.17 4.84 -1.46
CA LEU A 47 6.39 4.59 -0.26
C LEU A 47 4.92 4.95 -0.52
N HIS A 48 4.03 4.03 -0.17
CA HIS A 48 2.60 4.18 -0.37
C HIS A 48 1.84 3.93 0.92
N LEU A 49 0.68 4.58 1.06
CA LEU A 49 -0.32 4.28 2.06
C LEU A 49 -1.54 3.67 1.38
N ALA A 50 -1.90 2.45 1.75
CA ALA A 50 -3.07 1.78 1.22
C ALA A 50 -4.11 1.56 2.33
N ILE A 51 -5.36 1.91 2.04
CA ILE A 51 -6.49 1.74 2.96
C ILE A 51 -7.14 0.39 2.69
N PHE A 52 -7.29 -0.41 3.73
CA PHE A 52 -7.88 -1.75 3.68
C PHE A 52 -9.11 -1.85 4.58
N ILE A 53 -10.08 -2.64 4.11
CA ILE A 53 -11.19 -3.12 4.92
C ILE A 53 -10.91 -4.55 5.37
N GLU A 54 -11.57 -4.98 6.44
CA GLU A 54 -11.54 -6.38 6.85
C GLU A 54 -12.45 -7.25 5.95
N PRO A 55 -12.15 -8.54 5.76
CA PRO A 55 -11.03 -9.31 6.36
C PRO A 55 -9.72 -9.22 5.56
N TYR A 56 -9.65 -8.45 4.49
CA TYR A 56 -8.49 -8.45 3.58
C TYR A 56 -7.22 -7.90 4.23
N LEU A 57 -7.34 -6.93 5.14
CA LEU A 57 -6.18 -6.46 5.91
C LEU A 57 -5.59 -7.59 6.74
N LYS A 58 -6.43 -8.27 7.54
CA LYS A 58 -6.03 -9.46 8.29
C LYS A 58 -5.37 -10.51 7.40
N PHE A 59 -5.94 -10.81 6.23
CA PHE A 59 -5.36 -11.81 5.33
C PHE A 59 -3.98 -11.43 4.80
N ILE A 60 -3.69 -10.14 4.57
CA ILE A 60 -2.35 -9.69 4.18
C ILE A 60 -1.38 -9.90 5.35
N LEU A 61 -1.78 -9.44 6.54
CA LEU A 61 -0.97 -9.50 7.75
C LEU A 61 -0.65 -10.95 8.18
N GLU A 62 -1.56 -11.89 7.93
CA GLU A 62 -1.35 -13.33 8.12
C GLU A 62 -0.60 -14.01 6.96
N GLY A 63 -0.22 -13.28 5.91
CA GLY A 63 0.46 -13.83 4.74
C GLY A 63 -0.42 -14.68 3.79
N LYS A 64 -1.72 -14.78 4.05
CA LYS A 64 -2.68 -15.52 3.20
C LYS A 64 -2.93 -14.82 1.88
N LYS A 65 -3.15 -13.50 1.92
CA LYS A 65 -3.34 -12.66 0.73
C LYS A 65 -1.98 -12.19 0.22
N THR A 66 -1.54 -12.79 -0.87
CA THR A 66 -0.20 -12.56 -1.46
C THR A 66 -0.22 -11.64 -2.68
N VAL A 67 -1.42 -11.30 -3.18
CA VAL A 67 -1.62 -10.28 -4.20
C VAL A 67 -2.62 -9.25 -3.69
N GLU A 68 -2.31 -7.97 -3.87
CA GLU A 68 -3.23 -6.85 -3.67
C GLU A 68 -3.77 -6.35 -5.01
N SER A 69 -5.02 -5.90 -5.03
CA SER A 69 -5.67 -5.40 -6.25
C SER A 69 -6.36 -4.06 -6.06
N ARG A 70 -6.24 -3.17 -7.04
CA ARG A 70 -7.01 -1.92 -7.13
C ARG A 70 -7.65 -1.81 -8.51
N PHE A 71 -8.96 -1.60 -8.53
CA PHE A 71 -9.77 -1.47 -9.73
C PHE A 71 -10.37 -0.07 -9.80
N SER A 72 -10.33 0.58 -10.97
CA SER A 72 -10.80 1.95 -11.13
C SER A 72 -11.33 2.22 -12.55
N LYS A 73 -12.22 3.20 -12.67
CA LYS A 73 -12.65 3.75 -13.98
C LYS A 73 -11.56 4.61 -14.62
N ASN A 74 -10.80 5.33 -13.80
CA ASN A 74 -9.78 6.30 -14.21
C ASN A 74 -8.37 5.80 -13.87
N LYS A 75 -7.35 6.36 -14.52
CA LYS A 75 -5.93 6.08 -14.22
C LYS A 75 -5.49 6.79 -12.94
N VAL A 76 -5.91 6.27 -11.79
CA VAL A 76 -5.59 6.81 -10.45
C VAL A 76 -4.59 5.90 -9.73
N ALA A 77 -3.88 6.44 -8.74
CA ALA A 77 -2.96 5.66 -7.92
C ALA A 77 -3.68 4.41 -7.34
N PRO A 78 -3.04 3.23 -7.37
CA PRO A 78 -1.62 2.97 -7.69
C PRO A 78 -1.25 2.82 -9.18
N TYR A 79 -2.20 2.94 -10.12
CA TYR A 79 -1.96 2.67 -11.54
C TYR A 79 -0.82 3.53 -12.11
N GLN A 80 0.22 2.87 -12.65
CA GLN A 80 1.47 3.47 -13.15
C GLN A 80 2.25 4.33 -12.14
N LYS A 81 1.92 4.27 -10.85
CA LYS A 81 2.60 5.01 -9.77
C LYS A 81 3.41 4.09 -8.86
N ILE A 82 2.93 2.89 -8.58
CA ILE A 82 3.64 1.87 -7.80
C ILE A 82 4.63 1.09 -8.66
N ARG A 83 5.71 0.59 -8.07
CA ARG A 83 6.77 -0.18 -8.74
C ARG A 83 7.18 -1.39 -7.92
N SER A 84 7.87 -2.34 -8.56
CA SER A 84 8.57 -3.38 -7.82
C SER A 84 9.69 -2.75 -6.98
N GLY A 85 9.80 -3.19 -5.73
CA GLY A 85 10.68 -2.62 -4.73
C GLY A 85 9.99 -1.67 -3.75
N ASP A 86 8.81 -1.15 -4.09
CA ASP A 86 8.09 -0.19 -3.25
C ASP A 86 7.52 -0.83 -1.98
N ILE A 87 7.35 -0.01 -0.94
CA ILE A 87 6.78 -0.38 0.35
C ILE A 87 5.35 0.16 0.45
N ILE A 88 4.46 -0.65 1.01
CA ILE A 88 3.08 -0.26 1.31
C ILE A 88 2.88 -0.26 2.82
N LEU A 89 2.45 0.88 3.36
CA LEU A 89 1.89 1.00 4.71
C LEU A 89 0.44 0.52 4.69
N LEU A 90 0.12 -0.44 5.55
CA LEU A 90 -1.17 -1.12 5.61
C LEU A 90 -2.05 -0.46 6.66
N LYS A 91 -2.95 0.43 6.22
CA LYS A 91 -3.85 1.18 7.10
C LYS A 91 -5.25 0.59 7.11
N ARG A 92 -5.80 0.38 8.30
CA ARG A 92 -7.20 0.01 8.47
C ARG A 92 -8.12 1.19 8.11
N SER A 93 -9.20 0.93 7.39
CA SER A 93 -10.24 1.93 7.13
C SER A 93 -10.76 2.51 8.44
N GLY A 94 -10.78 3.84 8.54
CA GLY A 94 -11.12 4.56 9.78
C GLY A 94 -10.18 4.32 10.97
N GLY A 95 -9.10 3.55 10.81
CA GLY A 95 -8.24 3.09 11.91
C GLY A 95 -6.76 3.39 11.69
N PRO A 96 -5.86 2.82 12.51
CA PRO A 96 -4.43 3.07 12.45
C PRO A 96 -3.74 2.32 11.30
N ILE A 97 -2.45 2.60 11.10
CA ILE A 97 -1.53 1.74 10.35
C ILE A 97 -1.17 0.55 11.23
N LEU A 98 -1.28 -0.66 10.69
CA LEU A 98 -1.11 -1.92 11.43
C LEU A 98 0.04 -2.79 10.91
N GLY A 99 0.63 -2.44 9.77
CA GLY A 99 1.72 -3.21 9.21
C GLY A 99 2.31 -2.59 7.95
N ILE A 100 3.32 -3.27 7.42
CA ILE A 100 3.92 -2.94 6.12
C ILE A 100 4.12 -4.21 5.30
N CYS A 101 4.21 -4.06 3.98
CA CYS A 101 4.66 -5.12 3.08
C CYS A 101 5.48 -4.54 1.90
N LYS A 102 6.22 -5.41 1.20
CA LYS A 102 7.00 -5.04 0.00
C LYS A 102 6.31 -5.52 -1.26
N VAL A 103 6.32 -4.70 -2.30
CA VAL A 103 5.89 -5.07 -3.65
C VAL A 103 7.06 -5.67 -4.43
N VAL A 104 6.85 -6.83 -5.05
CA VAL A 104 7.88 -7.49 -5.87
C VAL A 104 7.49 -7.69 -7.33
N LYS A 105 6.21 -7.55 -7.65
CA LYS A 105 5.73 -7.57 -9.04
C LYS A 105 4.47 -6.72 -9.15
N VAL A 106 4.35 -6.00 -10.27
CA VAL A 106 3.20 -5.16 -10.55
C VAL A 106 2.68 -5.46 -11.95
N TRP A 107 1.37 -5.56 -12.09
CA TRP A 107 0.69 -5.64 -13.37
C TRP A 107 -0.28 -4.48 -13.51
N PHE A 108 -0.11 -3.70 -14.58
CA PHE A 108 -1.04 -2.64 -14.98
C PHE A 108 -1.86 -3.13 -16.17
N ILE A 109 -3.17 -3.20 -15.99
CA ILE A 109 -4.07 -3.84 -16.93
C ILE A 109 -5.17 -2.85 -17.30
N ARG A 110 -5.33 -2.60 -18.61
CA ARG A 110 -6.57 -2.02 -19.13
C ARG A 110 -7.59 -3.14 -19.28
N LEU A 111 -8.71 -3.01 -18.58
CA LEU A 111 -9.72 -4.05 -18.49
C LEU A 111 -10.61 -4.06 -19.73
N ASN A 112 -10.95 -5.28 -20.12
CA ASN A 112 -12.07 -5.65 -20.96
C ASN A 112 -12.64 -6.96 -20.38
N PRO A 113 -13.79 -7.48 -20.85
CA PRO A 113 -14.39 -8.68 -20.28
C PRO A 113 -13.44 -9.89 -20.26
N ARG A 114 -12.65 -10.08 -21.32
CA ARG A 114 -11.64 -11.15 -21.40
C ARG A 114 -10.57 -11.00 -20.32
N LYS A 115 -9.98 -9.81 -20.16
CA LYS A 115 -8.95 -9.54 -19.15
C LYS A 115 -9.48 -9.69 -17.73
N LEU A 116 -10.73 -9.30 -17.48
CA LEU A 116 -11.36 -9.51 -16.18
C LEU A 116 -11.53 -11.01 -15.88
N THR A 117 -11.93 -11.81 -16.87
CA THR A 117 -12.00 -13.27 -16.75
C THR A 117 -10.62 -13.88 -16.50
N GLU A 118 -9.58 -13.46 -17.23
CA GLU A 118 -8.20 -13.91 -17.00
C GLU A 118 -7.71 -13.57 -15.58
N ILE A 119 -8.02 -12.37 -15.07
CA ILE A 119 -7.68 -11.99 -13.69
C ILE A 119 -8.42 -12.89 -12.70
N LYS A 120 -9.72 -13.10 -12.91
CA LYS A 120 -10.53 -13.95 -12.04
C LYS A 120 -9.99 -15.37 -11.97
N GLN A 121 -9.65 -15.96 -13.11
CA GLN A 121 -9.12 -17.34 -13.17
C GLN A 121 -7.76 -17.45 -12.47
N ASN A 122 -6.85 -16.48 -12.67
CA ASN A 122 -5.47 -16.61 -12.24
C ASN A 122 -5.19 -16.06 -10.82
N PHE A 123 -6.03 -15.17 -10.30
CA PHE A 123 -5.71 -14.43 -9.08
C PHE A 123 -6.72 -14.58 -7.93
N THR A 124 -7.90 -15.21 -8.13
CA THR A 124 -8.94 -15.32 -7.08
C THR A 124 -8.38 -15.80 -5.74
N ASP A 125 -7.60 -16.88 -5.76
CA ASP A 125 -7.05 -17.49 -4.55
C ASP A 125 -6.02 -16.58 -3.88
N SER A 126 -5.05 -16.07 -4.66
CA SER A 126 -4.01 -15.14 -4.17
C SER A 126 -4.56 -13.80 -3.67
N LEU A 127 -5.74 -13.40 -4.16
CA LEU A 127 -6.47 -12.22 -3.73
C LEU A 127 -7.36 -12.49 -2.49
N CYS A 128 -7.52 -13.75 -2.11
CA CYS A 128 -8.45 -14.25 -1.09
C CYS A 128 -9.90 -13.79 -1.32
N ILE A 129 -10.37 -13.80 -2.57
CA ILE A 129 -11.73 -13.40 -2.90
C ILE A 129 -12.67 -14.57 -2.60
N GLN A 130 -13.53 -14.40 -1.60
CA GLN A 130 -14.47 -15.44 -1.15
C GLN A 130 -15.86 -15.29 -1.79
N ASP A 131 -16.28 -14.05 -2.10
CA ASP A 131 -17.61 -13.77 -2.62
C ASP A 131 -17.57 -13.43 -4.12
N SER A 132 -18.40 -14.13 -4.90
CA SER A 132 -18.63 -13.87 -6.32
C SER A 132 -19.11 -12.44 -6.63
N SER A 133 -19.76 -11.76 -5.67
CA SER A 133 -20.21 -10.37 -5.79
C SER A 133 -19.05 -9.40 -6.01
N PHE A 134 -17.85 -9.72 -5.51
CA PHE A 134 -16.65 -8.93 -5.72
C PHE A 134 -16.45 -8.63 -7.20
N TRP A 135 -16.51 -9.66 -8.05
CA TRP A 135 -16.28 -9.55 -9.49
C TRP A 135 -17.40 -8.77 -10.19
N LYS A 136 -18.65 -8.93 -9.73
CA LYS A 136 -19.78 -8.14 -10.23
C LYS A 136 -19.53 -6.65 -10.00
N ASN A 137 -19.04 -6.28 -8.82
CA ASN A 137 -18.72 -4.90 -8.45
C ASN A 137 -17.54 -4.29 -9.23
N LYS A 138 -16.75 -5.11 -9.96
CA LYS A 138 -15.60 -4.63 -10.76
C LYS A 138 -15.89 -4.59 -12.27
N LYS A 139 -17.08 -4.98 -12.72
CA LYS A 139 -17.45 -4.98 -14.16
C LYS A 139 -17.27 -3.62 -14.82
N GLU A 140 -17.56 -2.56 -14.08
CA GLU A 140 -17.47 -1.17 -14.55
C GLU A 140 -16.06 -0.57 -14.48
N ALA A 141 -15.05 -1.33 -14.04
CA ALA A 141 -13.68 -0.85 -13.97
C ALA A 141 -13.00 -0.91 -15.34
N THR A 142 -12.25 0.14 -15.68
CA THR A 142 -11.48 0.25 -16.93
C THR A 142 -10.01 -0.11 -16.71
N TYR A 143 -9.52 0.01 -15.48
CA TYR A 143 -8.13 -0.23 -15.12
C TYR A 143 -8.04 -1.11 -13.87
N ALA A 144 -7.07 -2.01 -13.87
CA ALA A 144 -6.65 -2.76 -12.70
C ALA A 144 -5.15 -2.59 -12.47
N THR A 145 -4.77 -2.51 -11.21
CA THR A 145 -3.40 -2.72 -10.74
C THR A 145 -3.40 -3.94 -9.84
N LEU A 146 -2.60 -4.95 -10.17
CA LEU A 146 -2.31 -6.09 -9.30
C LEU A 146 -0.88 -5.98 -8.80
N MET A 147 -0.65 -6.31 -7.53
CA MET A 147 0.66 -6.20 -6.88
C MET A 147 0.95 -7.47 -6.10
N LYS A 148 1.99 -8.22 -6.49
CA LYS A 148 2.50 -9.32 -5.64
C LYS A 148 3.23 -8.70 -4.47
N ILE A 149 2.80 -9.04 -3.27
CA ILE A 149 3.34 -8.53 -2.01
C ILE A 149 4.01 -9.64 -1.21
N ILE A 150 5.07 -9.27 -0.49
CA ILE A 150 5.84 -10.17 0.38
C ILE A 150 6.25 -9.48 1.68
N HIS A 151 6.72 -10.28 2.64
CA HIS A 151 7.15 -9.85 3.97
C HIS A 151 6.12 -8.93 4.66
N PRO A 152 4.83 -9.31 4.73
CA PRO A 152 3.92 -8.60 5.61
C PRO A 152 4.44 -8.71 7.03
N VAL A 153 4.44 -7.61 7.77
CA VAL A 153 4.77 -7.58 9.19
C VAL A 153 3.75 -6.75 9.95
N ASN A 154 3.28 -7.27 11.06
CA ASN A 154 2.43 -6.53 12.00
C ASN A 154 3.30 -5.62 12.84
N ILE A 155 2.88 -4.37 13.01
CA ILE A 155 3.51 -3.42 13.91
C ILE A 155 2.52 -2.97 14.98
N GLU A 156 3.03 -2.32 16.03
CA GLU A 156 2.13 -1.64 16.97
C GLU A 156 1.30 -0.57 16.23
N PRO A 157 0.01 -0.42 16.57
CA PRO A 157 -0.86 0.50 15.85
C PRO A 157 -0.35 1.95 15.87
N VAL A 158 -0.08 2.51 14.68
CA VAL A 158 0.32 3.92 14.54
C VAL A 158 -0.85 4.76 14.02
N LYS A 159 -1.25 5.77 14.81
CA LYS A 159 -2.30 6.70 14.39
C LYS A 159 -1.83 7.53 13.20
N PHE A 160 -2.62 7.52 12.13
CA PHE A 160 -2.35 8.30 10.93
C PHE A 160 -3.66 8.96 10.50
N ILE A 161 -3.74 10.28 10.62
CA ILE A 161 -4.95 11.04 10.31
C ILE A 161 -4.98 11.34 8.81
N LYS A 162 -6.15 11.20 8.21
CA LYS A 162 -6.39 11.39 6.79
C LYS A 162 -7.81 11.92 6.60
N HIS A 163 -7.96 13.02 5.87
CA HIS A 163 -9.27 13.70 5.69
C HIS A 163 -9.91 13.48 4.32
N ASP A 164 -9.16 13.09 3.30
CA ASP A 164 -9.73 12.79 1.98
C ASP A 164 -10.39 11.40 1.90
N ARG A 165 -10.99 11.06 0.74
CA ARG A 165 -11.68 9.78 0.47
C ARG A 165 -10.87 8.77 -0.35
N ARG A 166 -9.61 9.07 -0.69
CA ARG A 166 -8.77 8.19 -1.52
C ARG A 166 -8.42 6.91 -0.76
N GLY A 167 -8.53 5.77 -1.43
CA GLY A 167 -8.15 4.47 -0.89
C GLY A 167 -6.65 4.16 -1.01
N TRP A 168 -5.89 5.02 -1.69
CA TRP A 168 -4.46 4.88 -1.95
C TRP A 168 -3.79 6.25 -2.01
N VAL A 169 -2.66 6.42 -1.36
CA VAL A 169 -1.86 7.65 -1.37
C VAL A 169 -0.40 7.29 -1.69
N VAL A 170 0.25 8.09 -2.53
CA VAL A 170 1.70 7.99 -2.78
C VAL A 170 2.37 8.96 -1.81
N LEU A 171 3.11 8.44 -0.83
CA LEU A 171 3.79 9.25 0.19
C LEU A 171 5.19 9.66 -0.27
N TYR A 172 5.86 8.80 -1.02
CA TYR A 172 7.15 9.07 -1.62
C TYR A 172 7.24 8.40 -2.98
N SER A 173 7.71 9.16 -3.98
CA SER A 173 7.99 8.67 -5.32
C SER A 173 9.44 8.96 -5.68
N LYS A 174 10.18 7.92 -6.07
CA LYS A 174 11.58 8.03 -6.51
C LYS A 174 11.79 8.98 -7.69
N LYS A 175 10.74 9.35 -8.42
CA LYS A 175 10.85 10.30 -9.54
C LYS A 175 11.11 11.75 -9.12
N ASN A 176 10.73 12.17 -7.91
CA ASN A 176 10.67 13.60 -7.59
C ASN A 176 11.61 14.08 -6.47
N LYS A 177 12.40 13.22 -5.79
CA LYS A 177 13.30 13.55 -4.63
C LYS A 177 12.70 14.43 -3.51
N ASN A 178 11.47 14.90 -3.67
CA ASN A 178 10.73 15.79 -2.81
C ASN A 178 9.61 14.99 -2.18
N LEU A 179 9.34 15.27 -0.91
CA LEU A 179 8.08 14.93 -0.27
C LEU A 179 6.97 15.71 -0.98
N GLU A 180 6.42 15.17 -2.07
CA GLU A 180 5.03 15.44 -2.41
C GLU A 180 4.19 14.65 -1.42
N ILE A 181 4.06 15.21 -0.22
CA ILE A 181 2.96 14.83 0.64
C ILE A 181 1.74 15.34 -0.11
N ASP A 182 0.97 14.41 -0.65
CA ASP A 182 -0.39 14.70 -1.03
C ASP A 182 -1.15 14.89 0.30
N VAL A 183 -0.98 16.07 0.91
CA VAL A 183 -1.57 16.45 2.20
C VAL A 183 -3.08 16.54 1.99
N PHE A 184 -3.82 16.08 3.00
CA PHE A 184 -5.28 16.09 3.02
C PHE A 184 -5.86 17.48 3.17
#